data_AF-A0A962HQH4-F1
#
_entry.id   AF-A0A962HQH4-F1
#
_cell.length_a   1.000
_cell.length_b   1.000
_cell.length_c   1.000
_cell.angle_alpha   90.00
_cell.angle_beta   90.00
_cell.angle_gamma   90.00
#
_symmetry.space_group_name_H-M   'P 1'
#
loop_
_entity.id
_entity.type
_entity.pdbx_description
1 polymer ?
#
loop_
_entity_poly.entity_id
_entity_poly.type
_entity_poly.pdbx_seq_one_letter_code
_entity_poly.pdbx_strand_id
1 'polypeptide(L)'
;MKHCKHKKSMYRKTAAGLGIAGLLAGTLAFAAPDSATVKERVDQLKSEFSLNDQQAARLNMMLSASNPEARAANREAMATRQMDRRLERMKSRLNLSDEQVGKLKTLMTEQAAKMEALRQENQSQFEAILTPEQASKLKAMRTTMQERGMKGRGMRDGKRGGHGMQGSRHGMKGHGRGYDKGGMGRGHGYGYWGNPASKNMQPPAAPAAPEAPAAPAAAPDASQQ
;
A
#
# COMPACT_ATOMS: atom_id res chain seq x y z
N MET A 1 -37.19 65.74 20.31
CA MET A 1 -36.66 66.93 19.60
C MET A 1 -35.25 66.63 19.11
N LYS A 2 -34.99 66.80 17.80
CA LYS A 2 -33.67 66.91 17.11
C LYS A 2 -32.84 65.59 17.08
N HIS A 3 -32.34 65.03 15.99
CA HIS A 3 -32.23 65.40 14.57
C HIS A 3 -32.02 64.13 13.72
N CYS A 4 -32.69 64.03 12.57
CA CYS A 4 -32.29 63.21 11.43
C CYS A 4 -31.14 63.90 10.65
N LYS A 5 -30.23 63.13 10.05
CA LYS A 5 -29.54 63.39 8.74
C LYS A 5 -28.68 62.16 8.38
N HIS A 6 -29.13 61.26 7.51
CA HIS A 6 -28.91 61.24 6.05
C HIS A 6 -27.42 61.29 5.64
N LYS A 7 -26.91 60.16 5.11
CA LYS A 7 -26.05 60.12 3.91
C LYS A 7 -26.18 58.75 3.22
N LYS A 8 -27.09 58.72 2.24
CA LYS A 8 -26.99 57.85 1.04
C LYS A 8 -25.82 58.36 0.20
N SER A 9 -24.93 57.50 -0.25
CA SER A 9 -24.02 57.75 -1.37
C SER A 9 -23.55 56.39 -1.90
N MET A 10 -24.20 55.88 -2.93
CA MET A 10 -23.66 55.86 -4.29
C MET A 10 -22.46 54.93 -4.44
N TYR A 11 -22.68 53.70 -4.91
CA TYR A 11 -21.97 53.22 -6.09
C TYR A 11 -22.96 52.45 -6.98
N ARG A 12 -23.38 53.17 -8.02
CA ARG A 12 -24.08 52.67 -9.20
C ARG A 12 -23.05 52.02 -10.12
N LYS A 13 -23.44 50.88 -10.70
CA LYS A 13 -23.18 50.45 -12.08
C LYS A 13 -21.72 50.31 -12.52
N THR A 14 -21.30 49.05 -12.62
CA THR A 14 -20.66 48.52 -13.84
C THR A 14 -21.32 47.19 -14.18
N ALA A 15 -22.32 47.27 -15.06
CA ALA A 15 -22.77 46.17 -15.88
C ALA A 15 -22.01 46.28 -17.21
N ALA A 16 -21.15 45.32 -17.52
CA ALA A 16 -20.69 44.96 -18.86
C ALA A 16 -19.69 43.81 -18.75
N GLY A 17 -19.94 42.73 -19.48
CA GLY A 17 -19.11 41.52 -19.52
C GLY A 17 -19.96 40.26 -19.34
N LEU A 18 -20.87 39.93 -20.27
CA LEU A 18 -20.57 38.98 -21.37
C LEU A 18 -19.78 37.79 -20.80
N GLY A 19 -20.44 36.72 -20.35
CA GLY A 19 -21.13 35.81 -21.26
C GLY A 19 -20.24 34.60 -21.50
N ILE A 20 -20.11 33.73 -20.49
CA ILE A 20 -19.67 32.33 -20.65
C ILE A 20 -20.60 31.47 -19.80
N ALA A 21 -21.87 31.45 -20.21
CA ALA A 21 -22.83 30.43 -19.81
C ALA A 21 -23.09 29.57 -21.04
N GLY A 22 -22.30 28.51 -21.19
CA GLY A 22 -22.46 27.58 -22.30
C GLY A 22 -21.23 26.71 -22.49
N LEU A 23 -21.45 25.40 -22.45
CA LEU A 23 -20.53 24.33 -22.85
C LEU A 23 -19.37 23.98 -21.92
N LEU A 24 -19.71 23.39 -20.76
CA LEU A 24 -18.96 22.22 -20.27
C LEU A 24 -19.94 21.15 -19.77
N ALA A 25 -20.94 20.81 -20.59
CA ALA A 25 -21.55 19.48 -20.58
C ALA A 25 -20.73 18.58 -21.52
N GLY A 26 -19.42 18.53 -21.29
CA GLY A 26 -18.50 17.68 -22.03
C GLY A 26 -18.37 16.36 -21.28
N THR A 27 -18.93 15.30 -21.88
CA THR A 27 -18.56 13.89 -21.68
C THR A 27 -17.46 13.68 -20.63
N LEU A 28 -17.86 13.43 -19.39
CA LEU A 28 -16.98 12.88 -18.36
C LEU A 28 -16.70 11.42 -18.74
N ALA A 29 -15.88 11.22 -19.78
CA ALA A 29 -14.97 10.10 -19.78
C ALA A 29 -14.22 10.20 -18.45
N PHE A 30 -14.44 9.20 -17.60
CA PHE A 30 -13.78 9.03 -16.31
C PHE A 30 -12.29 8.71 -16.55
N ALA A 31 -11.57 9.61 -17.23
CA ALA A 31 -10.13 9.58 -17.28
C ALA A 31 -9.64 9.90 -15.87
N ALA A 32 -8.74 9.06 -15.35
CA ALA A 32 -8.16 9.25 -14.04
C ALA A 32 -7.62 10.70 -13.94
N PRO A 33 -7.93 11.44 -12.86
CA PRO A 33 -7.47 12.82 -12.75
C PRO A 33 -5.94 12.83 -12.64
N ASP A 34 -5.29 13.41 -13.65
CA ASP A 34 -3.85 13.64 -13.63
C ASP A 34 -3.46 14.43 -12.38
N SER A 35 -2.27 14.14 -11.83
CA SER A 35 -1.77 14.78 -10.60
C SER A 35 -1.80 16.32 -10.64
N ALA A 36 -1.65 16.91 -11.83
CA ALA A 36 -1.78 18.35 -12.06
C ALA A 36 -3.20 18.86 -11.76
N THR A 37 -4.23 18.12 -12.18
CA THR A 37 -5.64 18.49 -11.95
C THR A 37 -6.03 18.43 -10.48
N VAL A 38 -5.39 17.56 -9.70
CA VAL A 38 -5.61 17.48 -8.25
C VAL A 38 -5.08 18.72 -7.55
N LYS A 39 -3.91 19.23 -7.97
CA LYS A 39 -3.31 20.43 -7.40
C LYS A 39 -4.16 21.68 -7.70
N GLU A 40 -4.61 21.84 -8.94
CA GLU A 40 -5.52 22.93 -9.33
C GLU A 40 -6.84 22.90 -8.56
N ARG A 41 -7.44 21.71 -8.37
CA ARG A 41 -8.66 21.56 -7.56
C ARG A 41 -8.42 21.92 -6.09
N VAL A 42 -7.27 21.57 -5.52
CA VAL A 42 -6.92 21.94 -4.14
C VAL A 42 -6.73 23.46 -4.02
N ASP A 43 -6.06 24.08 -4.99
CA ASP A 43 -5.85 25.53 -5.01
C ASP A 43 -7.17 26.29 -5.21
N GLN A 44 -8.08 25.78 -6.05
CA GLN A 44 -9.43 26.30 -6.20
C GLN A 44 -10.22 26.22 -4.89
N LEU A 45 -10.26 25.04 -4.24
CA LEU A 45 -10.93 24.86 -2.95
C LEU A 45 -10.32 25.73 -1.85
N LYS A 46 -8.99 25.96 -1.88
CA LYS A 46 -8.32 26.85 -0.95
C LYS A 46 -8.83 28.29 -1.07
N SER A 47 -9.01 28.77 -2.31
CA SER A 47 -9.55 30.10 -2.58
C SER A 47 -11.03 30.24 -2.21
N GLU A 48 -11.86 29.24 -2.53
CA GLU A 48 -13.31 29.28 -2.29
C GLU A 48 -13.67 29.18 -0.80
N PHE A 49 -12.96 28.33 -0.05
CA PHE A 49 -13.27 28.06 1.35
C PHE A 49 -12.33 28.76 2.34
N SER A 50 -11.40 29.59 1.85
CA SER A 50 -10.41 30.31 2.69
C SER A 50 -9.66 29.36 3.64
N LEU A 51 -9.29 28.18 3.12
CA LEU A 51 -8.61 27.13 3.91
C LEU A 51 -7.19 27.55 4.27
N ASN A 52 -6.75 27.23 5.49
CA ASN A 52 -5.36 27.46 5.88
C ASN A 52 -4.41 26.43 5.22
N ASP A 53 -3.10 26.68 5.26
CA ASP A 53 -2.09 25.83 4.64
C ASP A 53 -2.06 24.39 5.20
N GLN A 54 -2.29 24.21 6.51
CA GLN A 54 -2.37 22.88 7.12
C GLN A 54 -3.61 22.09 6.66
N GLN A 55 -4.75 22.76 6.50
CA GLN A 55 -5.98 22.16 6.01
C GLN A 55 -5.84 21.77 4.54
N ALA A 56 -5.25 22.64 3.72
CA ALA A 56 -4.94 22.35 2.32
C ALA A 56 -3.98 21.17 2.17
N ALA A 57 -2.92 21.09 3.00
CA ALA A 57 -2.00 19.96 3.02
C ALA A 57 -2.70 18.63 3.37
N ARG A 58 -3.63 18.67 4.34
CA ARG A 58 -4.41 17.49 4.74
C ARG A 58 -5.38 17.04 3.65
N LEU A 59 -6.05 17.97 2.97
CA LEU A 59 -6.91 17.71 1.82
C LEU A 59 -6.11 17.13 0.65
N ASN A 60 -4.95 17.70 0.34
CA ASN A 60 -4.05 17.18 -0.68
C ASN A 60 -3.62 15.75 -0.35
N MET A 61 -3.31 15.45 0.92
CA MET A 61 -3.03 14.08 1.37
C MET A 61 -4.21 13.12 1.18
N MET A 62 -5.45 13.55 1.42
CA MET A 62 -6.64 12.71 1.24
C MET A 62 -6.98 12.47 -0.25
N LEU A 63 -6.83 13.50 -1.08
CA LEU A 63 -7.11 13.44 -2.53
C LEU A 63 -6.02 12.67 -3.29
N SER A 64 -4.75 12.87 -2.95
CA SER A 64 -3.67 12.02 -3.48
C SER A 64 -3.79 10.57 -2.97
N ALA A 65 -4.30 10.37 -1.75
CA ALA A 65 -4.64 9.05 -1.27
C ALA A 65 -5.84 8.41 -1.97
N SER A 66 -6.63 9.07 -2.81
CA SER A 66 -7.66 8.40 -3.63
C SER A 66 -7.16 8.06 -5.03
N ASN A 67 -6.06 8.65 -5.49
CA ASN A 67 -5.46 8.34 -6.77
C ASN A 67 -4.73 6.97 -6.71
N PRO A 68 -5.14 5.97 -7.52
CA PRO A 68 -4.53 4.65 -7.54
C PRO A 68 -3.05 4.68 -7.97
N GLU A 69 -2.66 5.58 -8.86
CA GLU A 69 -1.27 5.73 -9.32
C GLU A 69 -0.38 6.28 -8.22
N ALA A 70 -0.83 7.33 -7.53
CA ALA A 70 -0.11 7.87 -6.38
C ALA A 70 0.01 6.85 -5.24
N ARG A 71 -0.99 5.98 -5.06
CA ARG A 71 -0.91 4.84 -4.13
C ARG A 71 0.11 3.79 -4.59
N ALA A 72 0.14 3.47 -5.87
CA ALA A 72 1.10 2.52 -6.43
C ALA A 72 2.54 3.03 -6.26
N ALA A 73 2.80 4.28 -6.67
CA ALA A 73 4.09 4.93 -6.49
C ALA A 73 4.52 5.00 -5.01
N ASN A 74 3.60 5.34 -4.10
CA ASN A 74 3.91 5.33 -2.67
C ASN A 74 4.21 3.92 -2.13
N ARG A 75 3.51 2.89 -2.60
CA ARG A 75 3.79 1.50 -2.22
C ARG A 75 5.16 1.06 -2.72
N GLU A 76 5.50 1.39 -3.95
CA GLU A 76 6.80 1.12 -4.53
C GLU A 76 7.91 1.84 -3.77
N ALA A 77 7.76 3.14 -3.51
CA ALA A 77 8.70 3.93 -2.71
C ALA A 77 8.86 3.39 -1.28
N MET A 78 7.79 2.87 -0.67
CA MET A 78 7.88 2.22 0.63
C MET A 78 8.56 0.85 0.56
N ALA A 79 8.30 0.07 -0.50
CA ALA A 79 8.93 -1.23 -0.72
C ALA A 79 10.44 -1.07 -0.95
N THR A 80 10.86 -0.10 -1.76
CA THR A 80 12.27 0.23 -1.98
C THR A 80 12.93 0.66 -0.67
N ARG A 81 12.35 1.60 0.07
CA ARG A 81 12.85 2.01 1.41
C ARG A 81 12.93 0.86 2.41
N GLN A 82 12.03 -0.12 2.36
CA GLN A 82 12.08 -1.29 3.23
C GLN A 82 13.20 -2.25 2.82
N MET A 83 13.40 -2.45 1.51
CA MET A 83 14.47 -3.25 0.95
C MET A 83 15.83 -2.63 1.27
N ASP A 84 16.01 -1.33 1.07
CA ASP A 84 17.26 -0.62 1.35
C ASP A 84 17.62 -0.73 2.85
N ARG A 85 16.66 -0.47 3.76
CA ARG A 85 16.86 -0.68 5.21
C ARG A 85 17.21 -2.12 5.58
N ARG A 86 16.69 -3.10 4.84
CA ARG A 86 17.03 -4.51 5.06
C ARG A 86 18.46 -4.80 4.57
N LEU A 87 18.86 -4.25 3.43
CA LEU A 87 20.20 -4.37 2.87
C LEU A 87 21.24 -3.70 3.78
N GLU A 88 20.97 -2.50 4.30
CA GLU A 88 21.85 -1.81 5.25
C GLU A 88 22.10 -2.67 6.52
N ARG A 89 21.05 -3.28 7.06
CA ARG A 89 21.19 -4.21 8.20
C ARG A 89 21.98 -5.46 7.86
N MET A 90 21.86 -5.99 6.63
CA MET A 90 22.65 -7.15 6.21
C MET A 90 24.10 -6.76 5.96
N LYS A 91 24.34 -5.59 5.36
CA LYS A 91 25.67 -5.00 5.15
C LYS A 91 26.42 -4.89 6.47
N SER A 92 25.80 -4.32 7.50
CA SER A 92 26.44 -4.17 8.81
C SER A 92 26.60 -5.48 9.58
N ARG A 93 25.64 -6.40 9.50
CA ARG A 93 25.71 -7.69 10.22
C ARG A 93 26.69 -8.69 9.62
N LEU A 94 26.89 -8.65 8.31
CA LEU A 94 27.69 -9.62 7.56
C LEU A 94 28.95 -8.99 6.94
N ASN A 95 29.21 -7.70 7.19
CA ASN A 95 30.32 -6.93 6.62
C ASN A 95 30.43 -7.06 5.10
N LEU A 96 29.29 -6.95 4.40
CA LEU A 96 29.25 -7.08 2.94
C LEU A 96 29.91 -5.87 2.26
N SER A 97 30.59 -6.12 1.15
CA SER A 97 31.09 -5.05 0.28
C SER A 97 29.95 -4.36 -0.48
N ASP A 98 30.17 -3.13 -0.95
CA ASP A 98 29.18 -2.40 -1.74
C ASP A 98 28.79 -3.12 -3.05
N GLU A 99 29.74 -3.82 -3.67
CA GLU A 99 29.49 -4.65 -4.84
C GLU A 99 28.57 -5.84 -4.53
N GLN A 100 28.77 -6.50 -3.38
CA GLN A 100 27.91 -7.60 -2.94
C GLN A 100 26.49 -7.11 -2.64
N VAL A 101 26.37 -5.94 -2.00
CA VAL A 101 25.07 -5.30 -1.74
C VAL A 101 24.36 -4.95 -3.04
N GLY A 102 25.09 -4.45 -4.05
CA GLY A 102 24.56 -4.19 -5.39
C GLY A 102 23.96 -5.44 -6.03
N LYS A 103 24.70 -6.55 -6.05
CA LYS A 103 24.22 -7.85 -6.57
C LYS A 103 22.98 -8.36 -5.82
N LEU A 104 23.00 -8.26 -4.49
CA LEU A 104 21.86 -8.64 -3.65
C LEU A 104 20.62 -7.78 -3.95
N LYS A 105 20.79 -6.48 -4.14
CA LYS A 105 19.70 -5.57 -4.50
C LYS A 105 19.03 -6.01 -5.81
N THR A 106 19.83 -6.29 -6.85
CA THR A 106 19.32 -6.79 -8.14
C THR A 106 18.54 -8.10 -7.97
N LEU A 107 19.09 -9.08 -7.25
CA LEU A 107 18.42 -10.35 -6.99
C LEU A 107 17.10 -10.18 -6.23
N MET A 108 17.07 -9.31 -5.22
CA MET A 108 15.85 -9.03 -4.46
C MET A 108 14.78 -8.32 -5.30
N THR A 109 15.18 -7.40 -6.19
CA THR A 109 14.25 -6.74 -7.13
C THR A 109 13.67 -7.72 -8.14
N GLU A 110 14.49 -8.59 -8.73
CA GLU A 110 14.03 -9.63 -9.66
C GLU A 110 13.09 -10.63 -8.97
N GLN A 111 13.43 -11.05 -7.75
CA GLN A 111 12.58 -11.94 -6.97
C GLN A 111 11.24 -11.28 -6.62
N ALA A 112 11.24 -9.99 -6.27
CA ALA A 112 10.02 -9.24 -6.00
C ALA A 112 9.12 -9.17 -7.25
N ALA A 113 9.70 -8.89 -8.42
CA ALA A 113 8.97 -8.87 -9.69
C ALA A 113 8.35 -10.24 -10.03
N LYS A 114 9.14 -11.33 -9.91
CA LYS A 114 8.66 -12.70 -10.12
C LYS A 114 7.51 -13.07 -9.17
N MET A 115 7.64 -12.71 -7.90
CA MET A 115 6.60 -12.98 -6.90
C MET A 115 5.31 -12.21 -7.20
N GLU A 116 5.41 -10.97 -7.69
CA GLU A 116 4.24 -10.18 -8.07
C GLU A 116 3.54 -10.76 -9.30
N ALA A 117 4.29 -11.19 -10.32
CA ALA A 117 3.74 -11.90 -11.47
C ALA A 117 2.98 -13.18 -11.05
N LEU A 118 3.59 -14.00 -10.20
CA LEU A 118 2.93 -15.21 -9.66
C LEU A 118 1.68 -14.89 -8.85
N ARG A 119 1.65 -13.78 -8.11
CA ARG A 119 0.43 -13.36 -7.40
C ARG A 119 -0.69 -12.97 -8.35
N GLN A 120 -0.36 -12.24 -9.41
CA GLN A 120 -1.34 -11.84 -10.43
C GLN A 120 -1.91 -13.04 -11.16
N GLU A 121 -1.05 -13.98 -11.56
CA GLU A 121 -1.47 -15.25 -12.18
C GLU A 121 -2.33 -16.09 -11.24
N ASN A 122 -1.90 -16.29 -9.98
CA ASN A 122 -2.70 -17.03 -9.01
C ASN A 122 -4.04 -16.34 -8.74
N GLN A 123 -4.06 -15.00 -8.73
CA GLN A 123 -5.29 -14.26 -8.54
C GLN A 123 -6.24 -14.44 -9.72
N SER A 124 -5.75 -14.42 -10.97
CA SER A 124 -6.60 -14.62 -12.15
C SER A 124 -7.13 -16.05 -12.23
N GLN A 125 -6.31 -17.06 -11.94
CA GLN A 125 -6.73 -18.46 -11.85
C GLN A 125 -7.79 -18.67 -10.76
N PHE A 126 -7.58 -18.05 -9.59
CA PHE A 126 -8.54 -18.13 -8.49
C PHE A 126 -9.87 -17.46 -8.83
N GLU A 127 -9.84 -16.28 -9.47
CA GLU A 127 -11.05 -15.58 -9.92
C GLU A 127 -11.81 -16.35 -11.00
N ALA A 128 -11.13 -17.12 -11.86
CA ALA A 128 -11.76 -17.97 -12.87
C ALA A 128 -12.53 -19.17 -12.28
N ILE A 129 -12.13 -19.66 -11.10
CA ILE A 129 -12.81 -20.77 -10.40
C ILE A 129 -14.03 -20.28 -9.62
N LEU A 130 -14.03 -19.02 -9.17
CA LEU A 130 -15.12 -18.48 -8.36
C LEU A 130 -16.36 -18.19 -9.20
N THR A 131 -17.52 -18.57 -8.68
CA THR A 131 -18.79 -18.08 -9.25
C THR A 131 -18.91 -16.57 -9.00
N PRO A 132 -19.65 -15.82 -9.85
CA PRO A 132 -19.79 -14.37 -9.70
C PRO A 132 -20.34 -13.96 -8.31
N GLU A 133 -21.22 -14.77 -7.73
CA GLU A 133 -21.75 -14.55 -6.37
C GLU A 133 -20.66 -14.69 -5.30
N GLN A 134 -19.80 -15.71 -5.42
CA GLN A 134 -18.68 -15.92 -4.50
C GLN A 134 -17.64 -14.82 -4.62
N ALA A 135 -17.32 -14.39 -5.85
CA ALA A 135 -16.40 -13.29 -6.11
C ALA A 135 -16.90 -11.97 -5.48
N SER A 136 -18.21 -11.69 -5.58
CA SER A 136 -18.85 -10.54 -4.94
C SER A 136 -18.74 -10.60 -3.41
N LYS A 137 -19.05 -11.75 -2.81
CA LYS A 137 -18.92 -11.97 -1.36
C LYS A 137 -17.47 -11.80 -0.87
N LEU A 138 -16.49 -12.29 -1.65
CA LEU A 138 -15.08 -12.15 -1.33
C LEU A 138 -14.62 -10.68 -1.40
N LYS A 139 -15.09 -9.91 -2.40
CA LYS A 139 -14.83 -8.47 -2.49
C LYS A 139 -15.40 -7.72 -1.27
N ALA A 140 -16.63 -8.03 -0.86
CA ALA A 140 -17.25 -7.44 0.34
C ALA A 140 -16.51 -7.82 1.64
N MET A 141 -16.04 -9.06 1.76
CA MET A 141 -15.18 -9.45 2.88
C MET A 141 -13.85 -8.68 2.87
N ARG A 142 -13.27 -8.44 1.69
CA ARG A 142 -12.00 -7.71 1.56
C ARG A 142 -12.14 -6.25 1.96
N THR A 143 -13.22 -5.57 1.55
CA THR A 143 -13.50 -4.18 1.93
C THR A 143 -13.76 -4.07 3.44
N THR A 144 -14.60 -4.94 4.02
CA THR A 144 -14.86 -4.95 5.46
C THR A 144 -13.60 -5.23 6.29
N MET A 145 -12.74 -6.15 5.85
CA MET A 145 -11.43 -6.37 6.47
C MET A 145 -10.51 -5.16 6.34
N GLN A 146 -10.49 -4.47 5.20
CA GLN A 146 -9.70 -3.27 4.99
C GLN A 146 -10.15 -2.13 5.92
N GLU A 147 -11.46 -1.93 6.06
CA GLU A 147 -12.03 -0.95 6.99
C GLU A 147 -11.71 -1.27 8.46
N ARG A 148 -11.86 -2.54 8.86
CA ARG A 148 -11.48 -3.00 10.21
C ARG A 148 -9.98 -2.88 10.46
N GLY A 149 -9.16 -3.17 9.46
CA GLY A 149 -7.70 -3.06 9.53
C GLY A 149 -7.20 -1.63 9.67
N MET A 150 -7.88 -0.66 9.04
CA MET A 150 -7.59 0.76 9.21
C MET A 150 -8.01 1.27 10.60
N LYS A 151 -9.20 0.88 11.09
CA LYS A 151 -9.68 1.27 12.42
C LYS A 151 -8.89 0.60 13.56
N GLY A 152 -8.43 -0.64 13.38
CA GLY A 152 -7.71 -1.41 14.38
C GLY A 152 -6.23 -1.02 14.58
N ARG A 153 -5.61 -0.32 13.61
CA ARG A 153 -4.22 0.17 13.77
C ARG A 153 -4.13 1.44 14.60
N GLY A 154 -5.17 2.28 14.62
CA GLY A 154 -5.20 3.53 15.41
C GLY A 154 -5.32 3.36 16.93
N MET A 155 -5.67 2.16 17.43
CA MET A 155 -5.74 1.87 18.87
C MET A 155 -4.54 1.07 19.40
N ARG A 156 -3.60 0.64 18.56
CA ARG A 156 -2.45 -0.16 19.01
C ARG A 156 -1.27 0.69 19.51
N ASP A 157 -1.22 1.96 19.11
CA ASP A 157 -0.14 2.90 19.46
C ASP A 157 -0.39 3.67 20.78
N GLY A 158 -1.54 3.47 21.44
CA GLY A 158 -1.87 4.22 22.66
C GLY A 158 -1.73 3.46 24.00
N LYS A 159 -1.76 2.11 24.01
CA LYS A 159 -1.90 1.38 25.29
C LYS A 159 -1.54 -0.11 25.28
N ARG A 160 -0.64 -0.56 24.40
CA ARG A 160 -0.14 -1.95 24.40
C ARG A 160 1.35 -2.10 24.75
N GLY A 161 1.91 -1.08 25.41
CA GLY A 161 3.27 -1.10 25.99
C GLY A 161 3.32 -0.88 27.51
N GLY A 162 2.23 -1.13 28.25
CA GLY A 162 2.17 -0.78 29.68
C GLY A 162 1.31 -1.66 30.59
N HIS A 163 0.97 -2.88 30.19
CA HIS A 163 0.28 -3.83 31.07
C HIS A 163 0.96 -5.19 30.99
N GLY A 164 1.92 -5.41 31.91
CA GLY A 164 2.65 -6.67 32.04
C GLY A 164 3.95 -6.64 32.85
N MET A 165 4.48 -5.47 33.26
CA MET A 165 5.75 -5.41 34.05
C MET A 165 5.83 -4.31 35.12
N GLN A 166 4.69 -3.80 35.62
CA GLN A 166 4.65 -2.99 36.85
C GLN A 166 3.68 -3.63 37.86
N GLY A 167 3.96 -4.89 38.18
CA GLY A 167 3.51 -5.52 39.41
C GLY A 167 4.73 -6.18 40.04
N SER A 168 5.10 -5.73 41.24
CA SER A 168 6.07 -6.37 42.15
C SER A 168 7.56 -6.02 42.00
N ARG A 169 7.89 -4.74 42.21
CA ARG A 169 9.08 -4.34 42.97
C ARG A 169 8.72 -3.92 44.42
N HIS A 170 7.71 -4.56 45.00
CA HIS A 170 7.53 -4.59 46.46
C HIS A 170 8.30 -5.80 47.00
N GLY A 171 9.11 -5.57 48.02
CA GLY A 171 10.24 -6.41 48.40
C GLY A 171 9.95 -7.88 48.66
N MET A 172 10.74 -8.74 48.01
CA MET A 172 11.02 -10.09 48.46
C MET A 172 12.49 -10.14 48.88
N LYS A 173 12.74 -9.55 50.06
CA LYS A 173 13.98 -9.72 50.80
C LYS A 173 13.85 -11.07 51.51
N GLY A 174 14.49 -12.09 50.94
CA GLY A 174 14.95 -13.32 51.60
C GLY A 174 13.95 -14.11 52.45
N HIS A 175 13.35 -15.14 51.88
CA HIS A 175 13.20 -16.48 52.47
C HIS A 175 13.17 -17.43 51.25
N GLY A 176 14.13 -18.31 51.01
CA GLY A 176 14.54 -19.36 51.92
C GLY A 176 13.82 -20.64 51.51
N ARG A 177 14.53 -21.50 50.76
CA ARG A 177 14.30 -22.95 50.56
C ARG A 177 12.97 -23.38 49.92
N GLY A 178 13.07 -24.22 48.90
CA GLY A 178 11.95 -25.07 48.50
C GLY A 178 11.92 -25.34 47.02
N TYR A 179 12.54 -26.44 46.63
CA TYR A 179 12.36 -27.12 45.36
C TYR A 179 10.86 -27.35 45.13
N ASP A 180 10.32 -26.84 44.03
CA ASP A 180 9.18 -27.50 43.39
C ASP A 180 9.29 -27.39 41.88
N LYS A 181 9.66 -28.53 41.29
CA LYS A 181 9.74 -28.78 39.86
C LYS A 181 8.31 -29.05 39.38
N GLY A 182 7.63 -28.09 38.77
CA GLY A 182 6.30 -28.40 38.22
C GLY A 182 5.45 -27.24 37.75
N GLY A 183 6.03 -26.22 37.10
CA GLY A 183 5.30 -25.00 36.75
C GLY A 183 5.28 -24.70 35.26
N MET A 184 4.61 -25.56 34.49
CA MET A 184 4.09 -25.34 33.13
C MET A 184 4.78 -24.24 32.31
N GLY A 185 5.79 -24.63 31.53
CA GLY A 185 6.29 -23.85 30.43
C GLY A 185 5.14 -23.51 29.48
N ARG A 186 4.65 -22.27 29.55
CA ARG A 186 3.85 -21.65 28.49
C ARG A 186 4.79 -21.42 27.31
N GLY A 187 5.12 -22.51 26.63
CA GLY A 187 5.66 -22.48 25.28
C GLY A 187 4.66 -21.71 24.44
N HIS A 188 5.02 -20.49 24.08
CA HIS A 188 4.48 -19.86 22.89
C HIS A 188 4.96 -20.71 21.72
N GLY A 189 4.21 -21.80 21.49
CA GLY A 189 4.23 -22.54 20.27
C GLY A 189 3.89 -21.54 19.18
N TYR A 190 4.92 -21.13 18.45
CA TYR A 190 4.74 -20.67 17.10
C TYR A 190 4.09 -21.85 16.38
N GLY A 191 2.76 -21.85 16.39
CA GLY A 191 1.97 -22.66 15.50
C GLY A 191 2.34 -22.22 14.10
N TYR A 192 3.41 -22.82 13.58
CA TYR A 192 3.49 -23.15 12.17
C TYR A 192 2.09 -23.67 11.84
N TRP A 193 1.34 -22.90 11.07
CA TRP A 193 0.30 -23.43 10.20
C TRP A 193 1.00 -24.30 9.15
N GLY A 194 1.66 -25.37 9.61
CA GLY A 194 2.12 -26.45 8.79
C GLY A 194 0.86 -27.16 8.36
N ASN A 195 0.42 -26.85 7.15
CA ASN A 195 -0.65 -27.56 6.48
C ASN A 195 -0.30 -29.07 6.51
N PRO A 196 -1.03 -29.92 7.27
CA PRO A 196 -0.69 -31.35 7.40
C PRO A 196 -0.87 -32.11 6.09
N ALA A 197 -1.47 -31.49 5.06
CA ALA A 197 -1.58 -32.05 3.71
C ALA A 197 -0.25 -32.13 2.93
N SER A 198 0.84 -31.55 3.44
CA SER A 198 2.12 -31.50 2.70
C SER A 198 3.00 -32.75 2.82
N LYS A 199 2.65 -33.73 3.67
CA LYS A 199 3.49 -34.94 3.85
C LYS A 199 3.36 -36.00 2.76
N ASN A 200 2.40 -35.87 1.83
CA ASN A 200 2.20 -36.84 0.74
C ASN A 200 1.94 -36.21 -0.64
N MET A 201 2.24 -34.92 -0.82
CA MET A 201 2.27 -34.36 -2.17
C MET A 201 3.59 -34.75 -2.82
N GLN A 202 3.54 -35.80 -3.65
CA GLN A 202 4.49 -35.99 -4.73
C GLN A 202 4.66 -34.61 -5.40
N PRO A 203 5.88 -34.07 -5.58
CA PRO A 203 6.05 -32.84 -6.35
C PRO A 203 5.31 -33.02 -7.69
N PRO A 204 4.51 -32.03 -8.13
CA PRO A 204 3.93 -32.11 -9.46
C PRO A 204 5.08 -32.39 -10.42
N ALA A 205 4.91 -33.39 -11.29
CA ALA A 205 5.88 -33.72 -12.31
C ALA A 205 6.31 -32.40 -12.96
N ALA A 206 7.61 -32.14 -12.96
CA ALA A 206 8.15 -30.93 -13.57
C ALA A 206 7.50 -30.78 -14.95
N PRO A 207 6.94 -29.60 -15.29
CA PRO A 207 6.38 -29.40 -16.61
C PRO A 207 7.45 -29.82 -17.61
N ALA A 208 7.10 -30.73 -18.52
CA ALA A 208 7.99 -31.20 -19.55
C ALA A 208 8.68 -29.98 -20.15
N ALA A 209 10.02 -29.98 -20.13
CA ALA A 209 10.80 -28.90 -20.70
C ALA A 209 10.21 -28.59 -22.08
N PRO A 210 9.93 -27.31 -22.39
CA PRO A 210 9.45 -26.96 -23.72
C PRO A 210 10.43 -27.56 -24.72
N GLU A 211 9.92 -28.45 -25.58
CA GLU A 211 10.71 -29.01 -26.69
C GLU A 211 11.42 -27.85 -27.36
N ALA A 212 12.76 -27.94 -27.39
CA ALA A 212 13.58 -26.93 -28.02
C ALA A 212 13.02 -26.70 -29.42
N PRO A 213 12.76 -25.44 -29.82
CA PRO A 213 12.27 -25.16 -31.17
C PRO A 213 13.25 -25.80 -32.15
N ALA A 214 12.72 -26.67 -33.01
CA ALA A 214 13.46 -27.34 -34.06
C ALA A 214 14.35 -26.31 -34.76
N ALA A 215 15.65 -26.59 -34.78
CA ALA A 215 16.64 -25.73 -35.40
C ALA A 215 16.14 -25.34 -36.81
N PRO A 216 16.16 -24.04 -37.16
CA PRO A 216 15.76 -23.62 -38.50
C PRO A 216 16.66 -24.34 -39.50
N ALA A 217 16.02 -25.10 -40.40
CA ALA A 217 16.69 -25.76 -41.51
C ALA A 217 17.55 -24.71 -42.23
N ALA A 218 18.83 -25.03 -42.37
CA ALA A 218 19.82 -24.20 -43.04
C ALA A 218 19.27 -23.78 -44.42
N ALA A 219 19.13 -22.47 -44.62
CA ALA A 219 18.81 -21.93 -45.93
C ALA A 219 19.95 -22.29 -46.91
N PRO A 220 19.62 -22.76 -48.13
CA PRO A 220 20.63 -23.03 -49.14
C PRO A 220 21.31 -21.71 -49.56
N ASP A 221 22.63 -21.77 -49.55
CA ASP A 221 23.57 -20.73 -49.96
C ASP A 221 23.27 -20.27 -51.39
N ALA A 222 22.73 -19.05 -51.52
CA ALA A 222 22.40 -18.41 -52.79
C ALA A 222 23.60 -17.62 -53.36
N SER A 223 24.80 -18.20 -53.30
CA SER A 223 26.03 -17.63 -53.86
C SER A 223 26.47 -18.39 -55.11
N GLN A 224 25.57 -18.57 -56.08
CA GLN A 224 25.92 -18.89 -57.47
C GLN A 224 24.93 -18.20 -58.41
N GLN A 225 25.22 -16.95 -58.75
CA GLN A 225 24.98 -16.33 -60.06
C GLN A 225 25.74 -15.01 -60.16
#